data_AF-A0A1H7YI46-F1
#
_entry.id   AF-A0A1H7YI46-F1
#
_cell.length_a   1.000
_cell.length_b   1.000
_cell.length_c   1.000
_cell.angle_alpha   90.00
_cell.angle_beta   90.00
_cell.angle_gamma   90.00
#
_symmetry.space_group_name_H-M   'P 1'
#
loop_
_entity.id
_entity.type
_entity.pdbx_description
1 polymer ?
#
loop_
_entity_poly.entity_id
_entity_poly.type
_entity_poly.pdbx_seq_one_letter_code
_entity_poly.pdbx_strand_id
1 'polypeptide(L)'
;MANWCNNKVTFTGNQEVLEKVSNVFQEMIEKETKGNIGQLPDFIESKSGYFFEIYQNETDEYSFHYETRWSPNIESLWIIANHYNVGFVLDYEESGCMVFGKTICENQILQDYFLNQCDFQDCIYNVDSDCYEFEGENYDYKEEIMRILLDRKINSNSQKIA
;
A
#
# COMPACT_ATOMS: atom_id res chain seq x y z
N MET A 1 17.35 6.06 11.70
CA MET A 1 15.92 5.79 11.99
C MET A 1 15.35 5.07 10.79
N ALA A 2 14.42 4.13 10.98
CA ALA A 2 13.71 3.57 9.84
C ALA A 2 12.76 4.63 9.30
N ASN A 3 12.70 4.77 7.98
CA ASN A 3 11.56 5.43 7.37
C ASN A 3 10.34 4.50 7.50
N TRP A 4 9.17 5.10 7.68
CA TRP A 4 7.90 4.38 7.77
C TRP A 4 7.19 4.45 6.43
N CYS A 5 6.82 3.29 5.92
CA CYS A 5 5.99 3.16 4.74
C CYS A 5 4.54 3.01 5.21
N ASN A 6 3.70 3.93 4.79
CA ASN A 6 2.26 3.90 5.01
C ASN A 6 1.64 2.93 4.01
N ASN A 7 0.74 2.08 4.49
CA ASN A 7 0.07 1.06 3.68
C ASN A 7 -1.43 1.13 3.95
N LYS A 8 -2.22 1.02 2.89
CA LYS A 8 -3.65 0.73 2.94
C LYS A 8 -3.93 -0.50 2.07
N VAL A 9 -4.33 -1.59 2.70
CA VAL A 9 -4.75 -2.81 1.99
C VAL A 9 -6.26 -2.95 2.03
N THR A 10 -6.87 -3.30 0.90
CA THR A 10 -8.29 -3.65 0.75
C THR A 10 -8.38 -5.06 0.19
N PHE A 11 -8.99 -5.98 0.94
CA PHE A 11 -9.17 -7.37 0.51
C PHE A 11 -10.45 -7.55 -0.31
N THR A 12 -10.41 -8.47 -1.28
CA THR A 12 -11.55 -8.82 -2.13
C THR A 12 -11.75 -10.33 -2.20
N GLY A 13 -13.01 -10.79 -2.18
CA GLY A 13 -13.32 -12.22 -2.15
C GLY A 13 -14.74 -12.50 -1.67
N ASN A 14 -15.01 -13.76 -1.35
CA ASN A 14 -16.26 -14.16 -0.72
C ASN A 14 -16.31 -13.65 0.74
N GLN A 15 -17.46 -13.17 1.19
CA GLN A 15 -17.70 -12.64 2.53
C GLN A 15 -17.20 -13.57 3.65
N GLU A 16 -17.52 -14.87 3.60
CA GLU A 16 -17.10 -15.82 4.64
C GLU A 16 -15.56 -15.89 4.80
N VAL A 17 -14.84 -15.70 3.69
CA VAL A 17 -13.38 -15.70 3.67
C VAL A 17 -12.83 -14.35 4.12
N LEU A 18 -13.47 -13.25 3.70
CA LEU A 18 -13.11 -11.91 4.13
C LEU A 18 -13.27 -11.72 5.64
N GLU A 19 -14.29 -12.31 6.24
CA GLU A 19 -14.46 -12.36 7.70
C GLU A 19 -13.29 -13.06 8.39
N LYS A 20 -12.77 -14.15 7.82
CA LYS A 20 -11.57 -14.84 8.34
C LYS A 20 -10.33 -13.96 8.25
N VAL A 21 -10.12 -13.27 7.13
CA VAL A 21 -9.00 -12.33 6.96
C VAL A 21 -9.14 -11.17 7.95
N SER A 22 -10.34 -10.61 8.11
CA SER A 22 -10.63 -9.54 9.06
C SER A 22 -10.29 -9.97 10.49
N ASN A 23 -10.70 -11.18 10.90
CA ASN A 23 -10.36 -11.73 12.22
C ASN A 23 -8.85 -11.81 12.46
N VAL A 24 -8.05 -12.20 11.45
CA VAL A 24 -6.58 -12.20 11.57
C VAL A 24 -6.06 -10.79 11.86
N PHE A 25 -6.56 -9.77 11.16
CA PHE A 25 -6.15 -8.39 11.41
C PHE A 25 -6.61 -7.88 12.77
N GLN A 26 -7.82 -8.22 13.22
CA GLN A 26 -8.29 -7.88 14.57
C GLN A 26 -7.42 -8.52 15.66
N GLU A 27 -7.05 -9.79 15.50
CA GLU A 27 -6.13 -10.46 16.42
C GLU A 27 -4.76 -9.77 16.46
N MET A 28 -4.23 -9.33 15.31
CA MET A 28 -2.99 -8.56 15.25
C MET A 28 -3.14 -7.21 15.96
N ILE A 29 -4.21 -6.45 15.73
CA ILE A 29 -4.49 -5.17 16.40
C ILE A 29 -4.51 -5.35 17.93
N GLU A 30 -5.19 -6.40 18.41
CA GLU A 30 -5.22 -6.70 19.84
C GLU A 30 -3.86 -7.05 20.43
N LYS A 31 -3.06 -7.87 19.71
CA LYS A 31 -1.71 -8.27 20.13
C LYS A 31 -0.77 -7.05 20.17
N GLU A 32 -0.85 -6.18 19.17
CA GLU A 32 -0.08 -4.94 19.11
C GLU A 32 -0.41 -4.02 20.29
N THR A 33 -1.70 -3.80 20.57
CA THR A 33 -2.17 -2.96 21.68
C THR A 33 -1.65 -3.45 23.04
N LYS A 34 -1.52 -4.76 23.24
CA LYS A 34 -1.06 -5.37 24.49
C LYS A 34 0.46 -5.33 24.64
N GLY A 35 1.20 -5.43 23.53
CA GLY A 35 2.65 -5.68 23.55
C GLY A 35 3.52 -4.55 23.01
N ASN A 36 2.94 -3.58 22.30
CA ASN A 36 3.64 -2.55 21.53
C ASN A 36 4.76 -3.12 20.64
N ILE A 37 4.44 -4.20 19.92
CA ILE A 37 5.34 -4.92 19.03
C ILE A 37 4.67 -5.10 17.67
N GLY A 38 5.47 -5.06 16.60
CA GLY A 38 5.00 -5.34 15.25
C GLY A 38 4.47 -6.75 15.13
N GLN A 39 3.46 -6.93 14.28
CA GLN A 39 2.71 -8.17 14.15
C GLN A 39 2.97 -8.86 12.82
N LEU A 40 2.84 -10.18 12.82
CA LEU A 40 2.67 -11.01 11.65
C LEU A 40 1.60 -12.05 11.98
N PRO A 41 0.80 -12.50 11.00
CA PRO A 41 -0.04 -13.67 11.18
C PRO A 41 0.81 -14.88 11.58
N ASP A 42 0.29 -15.73 12.48
CA ASP A 42 1.04 -16.85 13.06
C ASP A 42 1.49 -17.89 12.01
N PHE A 43 0.85 -17.90 10.83
CA PHE A 43 1.20 -18.77 9.70
C PHE A 43 2.26 -18.18 8.76
N ILE A 44 2.78 -16.97 9.02
CA ILE A 44 3.86 -16.36 8.23
C ILE A 44 5.18 -16.52 8.98
N GLU A 45 6.05 -17.38 8.45
CA GLU A 45 7.41 -17.56 8.95
C GLU A 45 8.38 -16.56 8.31
N SER A 46 8.35 -15.30 8.75
CA SER A 46 9.25 -14.24 8.27
C SER A 46 9.91 -13.49 9.42
N LYS A 47 11.10 -12.93 9.15
CA LYS A 47 11.83 -12.02 10.05
C LYS A 47 11.65 -10.55 9.66
N SER A 48 10.85 -10.26 8.65
CA SER A 48 10.61 -8.92 8.09
C SER A 48 9.16 -8.76 7.62
N GLY A 49 8.76 -7.53 7.30
CA GLY A 49 7.41 -7.25 6.81
C GLY A 49 6.34 -7.24 7.91
N TYR A 50 6.75 -7.01 9.16
CA TYR A 50 5.85 -6.80 10.28
C TYR A 50 4.94 -5.60 10.04
N PHE A 51 3.68 -5.75 10.40
CA PHE A 51 2.67 -4.71 10.42
C PHE A 51 2.79 -3.94 11.74
N PHE A 52 2.74 -2.61 11.67
CA PHE A 52 2.77 -1.71 12.82
C PHE A 52 1.60 -0.72 12.76
N GLU A 53 1.18 -0.19 13.90
CA GLU A 53 0.14 0.85 14.01
C GLU A 53 -1.12 0.48 13.19
N ILE A 54 -1.59 -0.75 13.39
CA ILE A 54 -2.63 -1.35 12.55
C ILE A 54 -3.99 -0.80 12.98
N TYR A 55 -4.79 -0.36 12.02
CA TYR A 55 -6.19 -0.03 12.27
C TYR A 55 -7.08 -0.35 11.08
N GLN A 56 -8.33 -0.69 11.37
CA GLN A 56 -9.35 -0.93 10.35
C GLN A 56 -9.89 0.41 9.83
N ASN A 57 -10.18 0.47 8.52
CA ASN A 57 -10.79 1.63 7.92
C ASN A 57 -12.25 1.81 8.41
N GLU A 58 -12.62 3.03 8.78
CA GLU A 58 -13.97 3.32 9.31
C GLU A 58 -15.11 3.11 8.30
N THR A 59 -14.79 3.20 7.00
CA THR A 59 -15.79 3.19 5.92
C THR A 59 -15.80 1.91 5.08
N ASP A 60 -14.80 1.05 5.27
CA ASP A 60 -14.65 -0.19 4.50
C ASP A 60 -14.12 -1.30 5.41
N GLU A 61 -15.00 -2.26 5.70
CA GLU A 61 -14.80 -3.33 6.68
C GLU A 61 -13.61 -4.24 6.35
N TYR A 62 -13.24 -4.36 5.08
CA TYR A 62 -12.12 -5.22 4.66
C TYR A 62 -10.89 -4.42 4.22
N SER A 63 -10.85 -3.15 4.63
CA SER A 63 -9.71 -2.27 4.46
C SER A 63 -8.97 -2.03 5.78
N PHE A 64 -7.65 -2.14 5.74
CA PHE A 64 -6.76 -1.92 6.89
C PHE A 64 -5.65 -0.97 6.52
N HIS A 65 -5.33 -0.08 7.44
CA HIS A 65 -4.17 0.79 7.40
C HIS A 65 -3.12 0.30 8.38
N TYR A 66 -1.86 0.44 8.01
CA TYR A 66 -0.72 0.05 8.85
C TYR A 66 0.58 0.64 8.31
N GLU A 67 1.61 0.61 9.14
CA GLU A 67 2.97 0.98 8.78
C GLU A 67 3.88 -0.23 8.64
N THR A 68 4.88 -0.10 7.79
CA THR A 68 6.01 -1.04 7.68
C THR A 68 7.31 -0.26 7.66
N ARG A 69 8.42 -0.92 8.03
CA ARG A 69 9.74 -0.29 7.93
C ARG A 69 10.24 -0.33 6.49
N TRP A 70 10.66 0.80 5.96
CA TRP A 70 11.37 1.01 4.67
C TRP A 70 10.59 0.72 3.38
N SER A 71 9.72 -0.28 3.37
CA SER A 71 9.05 -0.75 2.14
C SER A 71 7.73 -1.43 2.46
N PRO A 72 6.78 -1.51 1.52
CA PRO A 72 5.56 -2.28 1.72
C PRO A 72 5.88 -3.76 1.93
N ASN A 73 5.06 -4.46 2.71
CA ASN A 73 5.20 -5.90 3.00
C ASN A 73 4.40 -6.78 2.02
N ILE A 74 4.59 -6.54 0.72
CA ILE A 74 3.85 -7.19 -0.37
C ILE A 74 3.87 -8.72 -0.27
N GLU A 75 5.01 -9.31 0.08
CA GLU A 75 5.15 -10.76 0.25
C GLU A 75 4.25 -11.29 1.39
N SER A 76 4.19 -10.60 2.53
CA SER A 76 3.30 -10.97 3.64
C SER A 76 1.83 -10.94 3.19
N LEU A 77 1.41 -9.89 2.48
CA LEU A 77 0.05 -9.80 1.95
C LEU A 77 -0.25 -10.90 0.91
N TRP A 78 0.71 -11.23 0.06
CA TRP A 78 0.57 -12.32 -0.90
C TRP A 78 0.43 -13.68 -0.20
N ILE A 79 1.16 -13.94 0.88
CA ILE A 79 0.98 -15.15 1.68
C ILE A 79 -0.42 -15.20 2.32
N ILE A 80 -0.91 -14.11 2.90
CA ILE A 80 -2.29 -14.01 3.43
C ILE A 80 -3.30 -14.30 2.32
N ALA A 81 -3.13 -13.66 1.16
CA ALA A 81 -4.00 -13.80 0.01
C ALA A 81 -4.09 -15.25 -0.49
N ASN A 82 -2.95 -15.94 -0.58
CA ASN A 82 -2.91 -17.35 -0.97
C ASN A 82 -3.49 -18.28 0.11
N HIS A 83 -3.22 -18.00 1.40
CA HIS A 83 -3.72 -18.82 2.50
C HIS A 83 -5.25 -18.84 2.53
N TYR A 84 -5.89 -17.70 2.29
CA TYR A 84 -7.33 -17.56 2.32
C TYR A 84 -8.00 -17.63 0.94
N ASN A 85 -7.24 -17.64 -0.15
CA ASN A 85 -7.73 -17.53 -1.52
C ASN A 85 -8.59 -16.27 -1.75
N VAL A 86 -8.01 -15.11 -1.40
CA VAL A 86 -8.57 -13.77 -1.62
C VAL A 86 -7.69 -12.95 -2.55
N GLY A 87 -8.25 -11.91 -3.16
CA GLY A 87 -7.50 -10.84 -3.79
C GLY A 87 -7.21 -9.70 -2.81
N PHE A 88 -6.34 -8.77 -3.22
CA PHE A 88 -6.17 -7.50 -2.51
C PHE A 88 -5.71 -6.39 -3.45
N VAL A 89 -6.02 -5.15 -3.06
CA VAL A 89 -5.37 -3.94 -3.55
C VAL A 89 -4.62 -3.31 -2.39
N LEU A 90 -3.33 -3.06 -2.58
CA LEU A 90 -2.47 -2.37 -1.63
C LEU A 90 -2.08 -1.03 -2.23
N ASP A 91 -2.41 0.07 -1.57
CA ASP A 91 -1.83 1.38 -1.79
C ASP A 91 -0.73 1.61 -0.76
N TYR A 92 0.44 2.11 -1.18
CA TYR A 92 1.55 2.36 -0.28
C TYR A 92 2.36 3.61 -0.63
N GLU A 93 2.91 4.23 0.40
CA GLU A 93 3.75 5.42 0.29
C GLU A 93 4.89 5.39 1.31
N GLU A 94 6.12 5.66 0.88
CA GLU A 94 7.26 5.97 1.73
C GLU A 94 7.84 7.32 1.27
N SER A 95 7.38 8.40 1.90
CA SER A 95 7.67 9.77 1.46
C SER A 95 9.15 10.13 1.56
N GLY A 96 9.89 9.51 2.50
CA GLY A 96 11.32 9.74 2.71
C GLY A 96 12.20 9.27 1.55
N CYS A 97 11.76 8.28 0.79
CA CYS A 97 12.44 7.78 -0.41
C CYS A 97 11.66 8.05 -1.71
N MET A 98 10.59 8.86 -1.67
CA MET A 98 9.71 9.13 -2.81
C MET A 98 9.21 7.86 -3.49
N VAL A 99 8.83 6.87 -2.69
CA VAL A 99 8.21 5.63 -3.17
C VAL A 99 6.72 5.78 -2.99
N PHE A 100 5.97 5.61 -4.08
CA PHE A 100 4.52 5.61 -4.08
C PHE A 100 4.04 4.52 -5.03
N GLY A 101 3.12 3.67 -4.63
CA GLY A 101 2.72 2.56 -5.48
C GLY A 101 1.40 1.90 -5.11
N LYS A 102 1.01 1.01 -6.02
CA LYS A 102 -0.17 0.18 -5.91
C LYS A 102 0.20 -1.24 -6.32
N THR A 103 -0.03 -2.19 -5.43
CA THR A 103 0.03 -3.62 -5.74
C THR A 103 -1.38 -4.17 -5.86
N ILE A 104 -1.63 -4.93 -6.92
CA ILE A 104 -2.90 -5.61 -7.16
C ILE A 104 -2.63 -7.12 -7.19
N CYS A 105 -3.35 -7.86 -6.37
CA CYS A 105 -3.37 -9.32 -6.39
C CYS A 105 -4.77 -9.79 -6.75
N GLU A 106 -4.93 -10.41 -7.90
CA GLU A 106 -6.17 -11.00 -8.36
C GLU A 106 -5.90 -12.40 -8.92
N ASN A 107 -6.71 -13.39 -8.53
CA ASN A 107 -6.49 -14.80 -8.93
C ASN A 107 -5.06 -15.30 -8.63
N GLN A 108 -4.49 -14.85 -7.50
CA GLN A 108 -3.11 -15.15 -7.06
C GLN A 108 -2.00 -14.60 -7.98
N ILE A 109 -2.37 -13.80 -8.99
CA ILE A 109 -1.43 -13.08 -9.85
C ILE A 109 -1.14 -11.73 -9.21
N LEU A 110 0.14 -11.49 -8.92
CA LEU A 110 0.60 -10.26 -8.30
C LEU A 110 1.15 -9.29 -9.35
N GLN A 111 0.65 -8.07 -9.35
CA GLN A 111 1.12 -6.97 -10.20
C GLN A 111 1.45 -5.78 -9.32
N ASP A 112 2.70 -5.30 -9.42
CA ASP A 112 3.17 -4.16 -8.64
C ASP A 112 3.51 -2.97 -9.55
N TYR A 113 2.95 -1.81 -9.22
CA TYR A 113 3.13 -0.57 -9.94
C TYR A 113 3.63 0.49 -8.97
N PHE A 114 4.84 0.99 -9.18
CA PHE A 114 5.41 1.99 -8.29
C PHE A 114 6.12 3.11 -9.03
N LEU A 115 6.05 4.29 -8.44
CA LEU A 115 6.85 5.46 -8.77
C LEU A 115 8.11 5.46 -7.92
N ASN A 116 9.21 5.90 -8.53
CA ASN A 116 10.46 6.19 -7.86
C ASN A 116 10.90 7.61 -8.22
N GLN A 117 12.05 8.03 -7.68
CA GLN A 117 12.58 9.39 -7.88
C GLN A 117 12.66 9.82 -9.35
N CYS A 118 12.95 8.92 -10.30
CA CYS A 118 13.03 9.24 -11.72
C CYS A 118 11.68 9.59 -12.33
N ASP A 119 10.57 9.02 -11.82
CA ASP A 119 9.23 9.34 -12.31
C ASP A 119 8.83 10.80 -11.98
N PHE A 120 9.53 11.47 -11.05
CA PHE A 120 9.27 12.84 -10.62
C PHE A 120 10.19 13.90 -11.23
N GLN A 121 11.04 13.54 -12.22
CA GLN A 121 12.06 14.44 -12.76
C GLN A 121 11.49 15.76 -13.35
N ASP A 122 10.25 15.74 -13.83
CA ASP A 122 9.57 16.87 -14.45
C ASP A 122 8.63 17.63 -13.49
N CYS A 123 8.59 17.22 -12.21
CA CYS A 123 7.81 17.88 -11.16
C CYS A 123 8.70 18.89 -10.42
N ILE A 124 8.34 20.17 -10.47
CA ILE A 124 9.11 21.26 -9.87
C ILE A 124 8.28 21.93 -8.80
N TYR A 125 8.84 22.17 -7.61
CA TYR A 125 8.19 22.99 -6.59
C TYR A 125 8.58 24.45 -6.79
N ASN A 126 7.58 25.32 -6.98
CA ASN A 126 7.74 26.76 -7.12
C ASN A 126 7.51 27.43 -5.75
N VAL A 127 8.58 27.96 -5.18
CA VAL A 127 8.57 28.61 -3.86
C VAL A 127 7.80 29.93 -3.86
N ASP A 128 7.75 30.65 -4.99
CA ASP A 128 7.10 31.96 -5.07
C ASP A 128 5.58 31.83 -5.10
N SER A 129 5.06 30.79 -5.77
CA SER A 129 3.63 30.50 -5.83
C SER A 129 3.14 29.50 -4.78
N ASP A 130 4.04 28.87 -4.04
CA ASP A 130 3.76 27.80 -3.07
C ASP A 130 2.97 26.63 -3.68
N CYS A 131 3.33 26.25 -4.91
CA CYS A 131 2.67 25.18 -5.66
C CYS A 131 3.69 24.26 -6.36
N TYR A 132 3.24 23.08 -6.77
CA TYR A 132 3.96 22.18 -7.66
C TYR A 132 3.57 22.44 -9.12
N GLU A 133 4.55 22.60 -9.98
CA GLU A 133 4.40 22.69 -11.43
C GLU A 133 4.65 21.32 -12.07
N PHE A 134 3.70 20.88 -12.90
CA PHE A 134 3.82 19.66 -13.69
C PHE A 134 3.02 19.80 -15.00
N GLU A 135 3.68 19.53 -16.14
CA GLU A 135 3.07 19.60 -17.49
C GLU A 135 2.36 20.93 -17.84
N GLY A 136 2.81 22.03 -17.24
CA GLY A 136 2.25 23.37 -17.48
C GLY A 136 1.06 23.74 -16.59
N GLU A 137 0.67 22.87 -15.66
CA GLU A 137 -0.38 23.09 -14.67
C GLU A 137 0.23 23.25 -13.26
N ASN A 138 -0.50 23.94 -12.37
CA ASN A 138 -0.15 24.12 -10.96
C ASN A 138 -1.00 23.22 -10.06
N TYR A 139 -0.37 22.61 -9.07
CA TYR A 139 -0.98 21.72 -8.10
C TYR A 139 -0.62 22.17 -6.69
N ASP A 140 -1.58 22.17 -5.77
CA ASP A 140 -1.35 22.53 -4.37
C ASP A 140 -0.57 21.40 -3.65
N TYR A 141 -0.80 20.15 -4.07
CA TYR A 141 -0.27 18.96 -3.41
C TYR A 141 0.47 18.05 -4.39
N LYS A 142 1.68 17.61 -4.02
CA LYS A 142 2.49 16.70 -4.85
C LYS A 142 1.79 15.35 -5.07
N GLU A 143 0.98 14.96 -4.10
CA GLU A 143 0.16 13.75 -4.08
C GLU A 143 -0.80 13.70 -5.28
N GLU A 144 -1.26 14.85 -5.79
CA GLU A 144 -2.09 14.91 -7.00
C GLU A 144 -1.30 14.46 -8.24
N ILE A 145 -0.07 14.96 -8.38
CA ILE A 145 0.85 14.57 -9.45
C ILE A 145 1.23 13.09 -9.31
N MET A 146 1.48 12.61 -8.08
CA MET A 146 1.75 11.19 -7.81
C MET A 146 0.62 10.29 -8.32
N ARG A 147 -0.64 10.65 -8.06
CA ARG A 147 -1.80 9.88 -8.56
C ARG A 147 -1.85 9.86 -10.09
N ILE A 148 -1.66 11.01 -10.74
CA ILE A 148 -1.63 11.11 -12.21
C ILE A 148 -0.55 10.19 -12.80
N LEU A 149 0.68 10.26 -12.26
CA LEU A 149 1.81 9.46 -12.74
C LEU A 149 1.57 7.96 -12.54
N LEU A 150 1.07 7.56 -11.37
CA LEU A 150 0.81 6.15 -11.07
C LEU A 150 -0.29 5.59 -11.97
N ASP A 151 -1.39 6.33 -12.15
CA ASP A 151 -2.49 5.93 -13.03
C ASP A 151 -2.02 5.76 -14.48
N ARG A 152 -1.16 6.66 -14.98
CA ARG A 152 -0.55 6.52 -16.32
C ARG A 152 0.30 5.25 -16.42
N LYS A 153 1.06 4.92 -15.38
CA LYS A 153 1.93 3.73 -15.34
C LYS A 153 1.12 2.44 -15.34
N ILE A 154 0.04 2.40 -14.56
CA ILE A 154 -0.92 1.28 -14.56
C ILE A 154 -1.56 1.13 -15.94
N ASN A 155 -2.15 2.20 -16.48
CA ASN A 155 -2.84 2.16 -17.77
C ASN A 155 -1.93 1.78 -18.94
N SER A 156 -0.68 2.26 -18.95
CA SER A 156 0.31 1.92 -19.98
C SER A 156 0.71 0.45 -19.95
N ASN A 157 0.68 -0.19 -18.78
CA ASN A 157 0.99 -1.61 -18.64
C ASN A 157 -0.23 -2.49 -18.94
N SER A 158 -1.45 -2.06 -18.58
CA SER A 158 -2.69 -2.75 -18.96
C SER A 158 -2.86 -2.85 -20.48
N GLN A 159 -2.43 -1.82 -21.24
CA GLN A 159 -2.48 -1.82 -22.71
C GLN A 159 -1.44 -2.73 -23.38
N LYS A 160 -0.39 -3.17 -22.67
CA LYS A 160 0.63 -4.09 -23.22
C LYS A 160 0.21 -5.56 -23.15
N ILE A 161 -0.86 -5.86 -22.40
CA ILE A 161 -1.32 -7.23 -22.12
C ILE A 161 -2.60 -7.57 -22.92
N ALA A 162 -3.22 -6.58 -23.56
CA ALA A 162 -4.39 -6.73 -24.45
C ALA A 162 -3.96 -6.84 -25.93
#